data_AF-A0A1C0ARL9-F1
#
_entry.id   AF-A0A1C0ARL9-F1
#
_cell.length_a   1.000
_cell.length_b   1.000
_cell.length_c   1.000
_cell.angle_alpha   90.00
_cell.angle_beta   90.00
_cell.angle_gamma   90.00
#
_symmetry.space_group_name_H-M   'P 1'
#
loop_
_entity.id
_entity.type
_entity.pdbx_description
1 polymer ?
#
loop_
_entity_poly.entity_id
_entity_poly.type
_entity_poly.pdbx_seq_one_letter_code
_entity_poly.pdbx_strand_id
1 'polypeptide(L)'
;MVAGIGLAASGCSTPVPDAPAAPPGRATVMVDLYSGRENPQIPLDPDVAEELYLMISDSAAAGEVIPADPPDPGLGFRGFVVTPADANLPVLRILPTAVYLDESGTPGRVNDPGSGFYNRVYDAVRPLLDEATRTALPDSNPAIPDVTATIPPQVGAAATWTLADPGRVTATSTTVTIEVTRAECSSGVTGAIAQPAVSLGIDDIIIRVDAEPLPGNEPQNCQGNDSVQMTVSLHEPIGDRALVDAACLEGPAVRTSFCGTGAIRWSP
;
A
#
# COMPACT_ATOMS: atom_id res chain seq x y z
N MET A 1 -19.81 -48.52 -49.61
CA MET A 1 -19.45 -48.41 -48.19
C MET A 1 -18.23 -47.51 -48.12
N VAL A 2 -18.40 -46.27 -47.69
CA VAL A 2 -17.36 -45.21 -47.76
C VAL A 2 -16.52 -45.29 -46.48
N ALA A 3 -15.21 -45.46 -46.62
CA ALA A 3 -14.26 -45.41 -45.52
C ALA A 3 -13.81 -43.97 -45.31
N GLY A 4 -14.20 -43.37 -44.18
CA GLY A 4 -13.71 -42.07 -43.73
C GLY A 4 -12.45 -42.24 -42.87
N ILE A 5 -11.37 -41.59 -43.27
CA ILE A 5 -10.13 -41.49 -42.48
C ILE A 5 -10.21 -40.19 -41.67
N GLY A 6 -10.29 -40.32 -40.34
CA GLY A 6 -10.20 -39.19 -39.41
C GLY A 6 -8.75 -38.88 -39.08
N LEU A 7 -8.30 -37.65 -39.38
CA LEU A 7 -7.06 -37.07 -38.89
C LEU A 7 -7.30 -36.50 -37.49
N ALA A 8 -6.69 -37.08 -36.46
CA ALA A 8 -6.60 -36.48 -35.14
C ALA A 8 -5.40 -35.52 -35.12
N ALA A 9 -5.67 -34.22 -34.94
CA ALA A 9 -4.64 -33.22 -34.69
C ALA A 9 -4.30 -33.23 -33.19
N SER A 10 -3.11 -33.72 -32.85
CA SER A 10 -2.53 -33.58 -31.52
C SER A 10 -1.96 -32.17 -31.38
N GLY A 11 -2.62 -31.31 -30.59
CA GLY A 11 -2.07 -30.03 -30.17
C GLY A 11 -1.00 -30.23 -29.10
N CYS A 12 0.22 -29.76 -29.36
CA CYS A 12 1.25 -29.59 -28.34
C CYS A 12 0.92 -28.34 -27.52
N SER A 13 0.40 -28.50 -26.31
CA SER A 13 0.44 -27.44 -25.29
C SER A 13 1.84 -27.44 -24.68
N THR A 14 2.60 -26.38 -24.91
CA THR A 14 3.81 -26.10 -24.14
C THR A 14 3.40 -25.64 -22.73
N PRO A 15 4.01 -26.17 -21.65
CA PRO A 15 3.80 -25.63 -20.33
C PRO A 15 4.38 -24.21 -20.27
N VAL A 16 3.58 -23.26 -19.79
CA VAL A 16 4.04 -21.92 -19.39
C VAL A 16 4.95 -22.13 -18.18
N PRO A 17 6.11 -21.46 -18.07
CA PRO A 17 6.96 -21.60 -16.90
C PRO A 17 6.22 -21.10 -15.66
N ASP A 18 6.15 -21.97 -14.65
CA ASP A 18 5.62 -21.66 -13.31
C ASP A 18 6.28 -20.37 -12.78
N ALA A 19 5.46 -19.48 -12.23
CA ALA A 19 5.95 -18.31 -11.50
C ALA A 19 6.93 -18.78 -10.40
N PRO A 20 8.04 -18.06 -10.17
CA PRO A 20 9.04 -18.49 -9.22
C PRO A 20 8.44 -18.57 -7.81
N ALA A 21 8.46 -19.77 -7.23
CA ALA A 21 8.15 -19.98 -5.83
C ALA A 21 9.04 -19.08 -4.95
N ALA A 22 8.44 -18.44 -3.94
CA ALA A 22 9.14 -17.55 -3.03
C ALA A 22 10.31 -18.27 -2.34
N PRO A 23 11.43 -17.57 -2.06
CA PRO A 23 12.53 -18.16 -1.30
C PRO A 23 12.04 -18.60 0.08
N PRO A 24 12.53 -19.74 0.60
CA PRO A 24 12.10 -20.27 1.89
C PRO A 24 12.34 -19.26 3.03
N GLY A 25 11.37 -19.13 3.92
CA GLY A 25 11.48 -18.29 5.12
C GLY A 25 10.91 -16.87 5.01
N ARG A 26 10.08 -16.56 4.00
CA ARG A 26 9.33 -15.30 3.92
C ARG A 26 7.83 -15.55 3.89
N ALA A 27 7.07 -14.64 4.50
CA ALA A 27 5.63 -14.64 4.37
C ALA A 27 5.23 -14.32 2.92
N THR A 28 4.11 -14.86 2.47
CA THR A 28 3.56 -14.61 1.13
C THR A 28 2.12 -14.16 1.22
N VAL A 29 1.69 -13.30 0.30
CA VAL A 29 0.30 -12.92 0.12
C VAL A 29 -0.21 -13.48 -1.19
N MET A 30 -1.29 -14.26 -1.12
CA MET A 30 -2.10 -14.59 -2.28
C MET A 30 -3.26 -13.60 -2.36
N VAL A 31 -3.44 -12.96 -3.51
CA VAL A 31 -4.62 -12.14 -3.79
C VAL A 31 -5.73 -13.06 -4.29
N ASP A 32 -6.68 -13.40 -3.42
CA ASP A 32 -7.71 -14.38 -3.75
C ASP A 32 -8.84 -13.74 -4.58
N LEU A 33 -8.73 -13.86 -5.91
CA LEU A 33 -9.66 -13.31 -6.88
C LEU A 33 -10.31 -14.44 -7.69
N TYR A 34 -11.57 -14.73 -7.40
CA TYR A 34 -12.33 -15.70 -8.16
C TYR A 34 -12.71 -15.13 -9.55
N SER A 35 -11.76 -15.22 -10.48
CA SER A 35 -11.80 -14.61 -11.82
C SER A 35 -11.61 -15.61 -12.97
N GLY A 36 -11.35 -16.88 -12.66
CA GLY A 36 -10.98 -17.92 -13.64
C GLY A 36 -9.51 -17.87 -14.08
N ARG A 37 -8.70 -16.96 -13.50
CA ARG A 37 -7.25 -16.90 -13.64
C ARG A 37 -6.57 -17.43 -12.38
N GLU A 38 -5.28 -17.72 -12.49
CA GLU A 38 -4.46 -18.02 -11.32
C GLU A 38 -4.36 -16.78 -10.43
N ASN A 39 -4.46 -16.99 -9.12
CA ASN A 39 -4.35 -15.92 -8.13
C ASN A 39 -2.87 -15.50 -7.99
N PRO A 40 -2.55 -14.20 -8.06
CA PRO A 40 -1.17 -13.75 -7.90
C PRO A 40 -0.68 -14.04 -6.47
N GLN A 41 0.56 -14.51 -6.38
CA GLN A 41 1.27 -14.75 -5.13
C GLN A 41 2.50 -13.85 -5.06
N ILE A 42 2.63 -13.10 -3.98
CA ILE A 42 3.62 -12.04 -3.83
C ILE A 42 4.35 -12.22 -2.49
N PRO A 43 5.69 -12.15 -2.45
CA PRO A 43 6.42 -12.08 -1.19
C PRO A 43 5.97 -10.86 -0.38
N LEU A 44 5.58 -11.06 0.87
CA LEU A 44 5.28 -9.96 1.77
C LEU A 44 6.57 -9.41 2.34
N ASP A 45 6.67 -8.08 2.40
CA ASP A 45 7.76 -7.41 3.11
C ASP A 45 7.78 -7.86 4.58
N PRO A 46 8.96 -8.22 5.13
CA PRO A 46 9.07 -8.79 6.47
C PRO A 46 8.57 -7.85 7.57
N ASP A 47 8.75 -6.53 7.44
CA ASP A 47 8.31 -5.56 8.44
C ASP A 47 6.78 -5.48 8.46
N VAL A 48 6.15 -5.61 7.28
CA VAL A 48 4.69 -5.68 7.15
C VAL A 48 4.16 -6.97 7.74
N ALA A 49 4.82 -8.10 7.47
CA ALA A 49 4.42 -9.38 8.05
C ALA A 49 4.52 -9.35 9.58
N GLU A 50 5.63 -8.87 10.14
CA GLU A 50 5.82 -8.73 11.58
C GLU A 50 4.74 -7.83 12.20
N GLU A 51 4.47 -6.67 11.60
CA GLU A 51 3.44 -5.74 12.06
C GLU A 51 2.06 -6.41 12.12
N LEU A 52 1.65 -7.17 11.09
CA LEU A 52 0.36 -7.85 11.06
C LEU A 52 0.23 -8.86 12.21
N TYR A 53 1.26 -9.64 12.50
CA TYR A 53 1.20 -10.64 13.57
C TYR A 53 1.30 -10.02 14.97
N LEU A 54 1.99 -8.89 15.13
CA LEU A 54 1.94 -8.11 16.36
C LEU A 54 0.52 -7.58 16.62
N MET A 55 -0.16 -7.05 15.61
CA MET A 55 -1.54 -6.61 15.77
C MET A 55 -2.49 -7.75 16.14
N ILE A 56 -2.32 -8.94 15.54
CA ILE A 56 -3.10 -10.11 15.92
C ILE A 56 -2.84 -10.51 17.37
N SER A 57 -1.57 -10.51 17.79
CA SER A 57 -1.19 -10.77 19.18
C SER A 57 -1.83 -9.77 20.15
N ASP A 58 -1.84 -8.49 19.81
CA ASP A 58 -2.46 -7.44 20.62
C ASP A 58 -3.99 -7.61 20.72
N SER A 59 -4.67 -7.88 19.60
CA SER A 59 -6.11 -8.17 19.59
C SER A 59 -6.45 -9.44 20.38
N ALA A 60 -5.61 -10.47 20.32
CA ALA A 60 -5.77 -11.68 21.12
C ALA A 60 -5.62 -11.38 22.62
N ALA A 61 -4.60 -10.62 23.01
CA ALA A 61 -4.39 -10.18 24.39
C ALA A 61 -5.54 -9.30 24.91
N ALA A 62 -6.16 -8.50 24.03
CA ALA A 62 -7.34 -7.69 24.33
C ALA A 62 -8.65 -8.49 24.37
N GLY A 63 -8.65 -9.77 23.98
CA GLY A 63 -9.85 -10.62 23.92
C GLY A 63 -10.79 -10.27 22.77
N GLU A 64 -10.27 -9.65 21.70
CA GLU A 64 -11.04 -9.23 20.52
C GLU A 64 -11.17 -10.34 19.47
N VAL A 65 -10.37 -11.40 19.59
CA VAL A 65 -10.48 -12.59 18.74
C VAL A 65 -11.71 -13.39 19.15
N ILE A 66 -12.71 -13.40 18.28
CA ILE A 66 -13.95 -14.15 18.48
C ILE A 66 -13.97 -15.41 17.61
N PRO A 67 -14.54 -16.53 18.09
CA PRO A 67 -14.74 -17.71 17.25
C PRO A 67 -15.65 -17.37 16.06
N ALA A 68 -15.22 -17.68 14.85
CA ALA A 68 -16.01 -17.48 13.64
C ALA A 68 -15.51 -18.34 12.50
N ASP A 69 -16.43 -18.94 11.76
CA ASP A 69 -16.10 -19.64 10.52
C ASP A 69 -15.64 -18.64 9.44
N PRO A 70 -14.73 -19.05 8.54
CA PRO A 70 -14.36 -18.23 7.40
C PRO A 70 -15.59 -17.91 6.53
N PRO A 71 -15.60 -16.74 5.89
CA PRO A 71 -16.75 -16.28 5.12
C PRO A 71 -16.93 -17.15 3.86
N ASP A 72 -18.17 -17.24 3.38
CA ASP A 72 -18.46 -17.89 2.10
C ASP A 72 -17.64 -17.20 0.99
N PRO A 73 -16.84 -17.96 0.21
CA PRO A 73 -15.94 -17.38 -0.77
C PRO A 73 -16.62 -16.48 -1.81
N GLY A 74 -17.90 -16.67 -2.15
CA GLY A 74 -18.57 -15.82 -3.13
C GLY A 74 -17.84 -15.69 -4.48
N LEU A 75 -18.16 -14.64 -5.25
CA LEU A 75 -17.49 -14.28 -6.51
C LEU A 75 -16.64 -13.02 -6.32
N GLY A 76 -15.57 -12.86 -7.10
CA GLY A 76 -14.72 -11.66 -7.07
C GLY A 76 -13.61 -11.76 -6.02
N PHE A 77 -13.29 -10.63 -5.39
CA PHE A 77 -12.26 -10.55 -4.35
C PHE A 77 -12.72 -11.22 -3.05
N ARG A 78 -11.92 -12.17 -2.55
CA ARG A 78 -12.22 -13.01 -1.38
C ARG A 78 -11.27 -12.77 -0.22
N GLY A 79 -10.43 -11.75 -0.33
CA GLY A 79 -9.43 -11.37 0.68
C GLY A 79 -8.00 -11.62 0.23
N PHE A 80 -7.09 -11.02 0.98
CA PHE A 80 -5.68 -11.38 0.95
C PHE A 80 -5.45 -12.58 1.86
N VAL A 81 -4.82 -13.63 1.34
CA VAL A 81 -4.43 -14.80 2.14
C VAL A 81 -2.94 -14.68 2.43
N VAL A 82 -2.61 -14.36 3.67
CA VAL A 82 -1.23 -14.22 4.16
C VAL A 82 -0.79 -15.55 4.77
N THR A 83 0.18 -16.19 4.13
CA THR A 83 0.84 -17.38 4.65
C THR A 83 2.12 -16.95 5.37
N PRO A 84 2.27 -17.24 6.68
CA PRO A 84 3.48 -16.87 7.42
C PRO A 84 4.70 -17.69 7.01
N ALA A 85 5.88 -17.14 7.28
CA ALA A 85 7.13 -17.90 7.20
C ALA A 85 7.25 -18.93 8.35
N ASP A 86 6.76 -18.58 9.53
CA ASP A 86 6.73 -19.44 10.72
C ASP A 86 5.44 -20.28 10.72
N ALA A 87 5.60 -21.60 10.69
CA ALA A 87 4.48 -22.54 10.69
C ALA A 87 3.67 -22.57 12.01
N ASN A 88 4.18 -21.93 13.08
CA ASN A 88 3.44 -21.77 14.33
C ASN A 88 2.45 -20.59 14.31
N LEU A 89 2.56 -19.71 13.32
CA LEU A 89 1.63 -18.60 13.14
C LEU A 89 0.43 -19.04 12.28
N PRO A 90 -0.77 -18.49 12.53
CA PRO A 90 -1.94 -18.80 11.72
C PRO A 90 -1.82 -18.23 10.31
N VAL A 91 -2.48 -18.87 9.35
CA VAL A 91 -2.75 -18.25 8.05
C VAL A 91 -3.82 -17.18 8.25
N LEU A 92 -3.61 -15.99 7.71
CA LEU A 92 -4.57 -14.90 7.82
C LEU A 92 -5.34 -14.75 6.51
N ARG A 93 -6.67 -14.63 6.59
CA ARG A 93 -7.50 -14.13 5.49
C ARG A 93 -8.00 -12.74 5.84
N ILE A 94 -7.47 -11.73 5.15
CA ILE A 94 -7.72 -10.32 5.41
C ILE A 94 -8.74 -9.80 4.39
N LEU A 95 -9.90 -9.39 4.89
CA LEU A 95 -10.93 -8.66 4.17
C LEU A 95 -10.91 -7.17 4.57
N PRO A 96 -11.58 -6.28 3.82
CA PRO A 96 -11.58 -4.85 4.13
C PRO A 96 -12.06 -4.51 5.55
N THR A 97 -12.88 -5.36 6.17
CA THR A 97 -13.49 -5.07 7.49
C THR A 97 -13.26 -6.14 8.55
N ALA A 98 -12.48 -7.18 8.25
CA ALA A 98 -12.24 -8.28 9.18
C ALA A 98 -11.02 -9.11 8.79
N VAL A 99 -10.39 -9.73 9.78
CA VAL A 99 -9.35 -10.73 9.59
C VAL A 99 -9.81 -12.05 10.17
N TYR A 100 -9.67 -13.12 9.38
CA TYR A 100 -9.93 -14.49 9.81
C TYR A 100 -8.61 -15.21 10.01
N LEU A 101 -8.50 -15.95 11.10
CA LEU A 101 -7.33 -16.71 11.50
C LEU A 101 -7.64 -18.18 11.28
N ASP A 102 -6.88 -18.83 10.39
CA ASP A 102 -6.93 -20.27 10.20
C ASP A 102 -5.89 -20.92 11.13
N GLU A 103 -6.34 -21.25 12.34
CA GLU A 103 -5.60 -22.04 13.32
C GLU A 103 -6.07 -23.49 13.30
N SER A 104 -5.16 -24.43 13.50
CA SER A 104 -5.50 -25.85 13.66
C SER A 104 -6.35 -26.08 14.92
N GLY A 105 -7.66 -25.93 14.79
CA GLY A 105 -8.62 -26.17 15.87
C GLY A 105 -9.89 -25.34 15.76
N THR A 106 -9.83 -24.06 16.12
CA THR A 106 -11.00 -23.16 16.15
C THR A 106 -10.71 -21.92 15.32
N PRO A 107 -11.41 -21.70 14.19
CA PRO A 107 -11.19 -20.50 13.40
C PRO A 107 -11.60 -19.25 14.18
N GLY A 108 -10.74 -18.25 14.13
CA GLY A 108 -10.89 -16.98 14.85
C GLY A 108 -11.18 -15.83 13.89
N ARG A 109 -11.75 -14.75 14.41
CA ARG A 109 -11.98 -13.50 13.68
C ARG A 109 -11.68 -12.29 14.53
N VAL A 110 -11.03 -11.30 13.92
CA VAL A 110 -10.87 -9.95 14.44
C VAL A 110 -11.72 -9.01 13.58
N ASN A 111 -12.50 -8.12 14.20
CA ASN A 111 -13.19 -7.05 13.49
C ASN A 111 -12.19 -5.93 13.16
N ASP A 112 -12.20 -5.44 11.93
CA ASP A 112 -11.32 -4.36 11.47
C ASP A 112 -12.12 -3.30 10.71
N PRO A 113 -13.07 -2.59 11.35
CA PRO A 113 -13.95 -1.64 10.67
C PRO A 113 -13.21 -0.45 10.06
N GLY A 114 -11.97 -0.19 10.49
CA GLY A 114 -11.09 0.84 9.96
C GLY A 114 -10.19 0.38 8.82
N SER A 115 -10.28 -0.88 8.40
CA SER A 115 -9.45 -1.47 7.33
C SER A 115 -7.95 -1.43 7.61
N GLY A 116 -7.53 -1.40 8.88
CA GLY A 116 -6.13 -1.30 9.25
C GLY A 116 -5.29 -2.47 8.72
N PHE A 117 -5.77 -3.71 8.85
CA PHE A 117 -5.06 -4.87 8.31
C PHE A 117 -5.08 -4.88 6.78
N TYR A 118 -6.24 -4.56 6.20
CA TYR A 118 -6.44 -4.55 4.75
C TYR A 118 -5.51 -3.54 4.07
N ASN A 119 -5.50 -2.29 4.55
CA ASN A 119 -4.69 -1.21 3.98
C ASN A 119 -3.20 -1.56 4.02
N ARG A 120 -2.69 -2.10 5.13
CA ARG A 120 -1.27 -2.49 5.23
C ARG A 120 -0.84 -3.49 4.16
N VAL A 121 -1.67 -4.51 3.93
CA VAL A 121 -1.39 -5.51 2.89
C VAL A 121 -1.57 -4.89 1.51
N TYR A 122 -2.68 -4.19 1.29
CA TYR A 122 -2.98 -3.51 0.04
C TYR A 122 -1.84 -2.59 -0.40
N ASP A 123 -1.36 -1.71 0.47
CA ASP A 123 -0.28 -0.76 0.19
C ASP A 123 1.04 -1.46 -0.17
N ALA A 124 1.33 -2.58 0.50
CA ALA A 124 2.55 -3.36 0.26
C ALA A 124 2.52 -4.11 -1.07
N VAL A 125 1.36 -4.66 -1.45
CA VAL A 125 1.26 -5.50 -2.66
C VAL A 125 0.86 -4.70 -3.90
N ARG A 126 0.12 -3.59 -3.76
CA ARG A 126 -0.41 -2.81 -4.88
C ARG A 126 0.64 -2.44 -5.94
N PRO A 127 1.85 -1.96 -5.59
CA PRO A 127 2.88 -1.62 -6.58
C PRO A 127 3.36 -2.81 -7.43
N LEU A 128 3.10 -4.04 -6.97
CA LEU A 128 3.54 -5.29 -7.59
C LEU A 128 2.43 -5.97 -8.41
N LEU A 129 1.22 -5.41 -8.40
CA LEU A 129 0.05 -5.96 -9.09
C LEU A 129 -0.13 -5.36 -10.48
N ASP A 130 -0.55 -6.20 -11.42
CA ASP A 130 -1.01 -5.72 -12.72
C ASP A 130 -2.30 -4.89 -12.59
N GLU A 131 -2.56 -4.05 -13.59
CA GLU A 131 -3.70 -3.13 -13.60
C GLU A 131 -5.05 -3.84 -13.42
N ALA A 132 -5.29 -4.95 -14.13
CA ALA A 132 -6.57 -5.65 -14.06
C ALA A 132 -6.81 -6.23 -12.66
N THR A 133 -5.76 -6.74 -12.02
CA THR A 133 -5.81 -7.20 -10.64
C THR A 133 -6.08 -6.04 -9.68
N ARG A 134 -5.38 -4.91 -9.81
CA ARG A 134 -5.61 -3.72 -8.97
C ARG A 134 -7.04 -3.21 -9.07
N THR A 135 -7.60 -3.10 -10.27
CA THR A 135 -8.99 -2.64 -10.49
C THR A 135 -10.03 -3.59 -9.90
N ALA A 136 -9.70 -4.86 -9.68
CA ALA A 136 -10.61 -5.83 -9.09
C ALA A 136 -10.63 -5.81 -7.55
N LEU A 137 -9.72 -5.08 -6.91
CA LEU A 137 -9.64 -4.96 -5.46
C LEU A 137 -10.59 -3.88 -4.94
N PRO A 138 -11.15 -4.05 -3.73
CA PRO A 138 -11.72 -2.93 -2.99
C PRO A 138 -10.66 -1.83 -2.77
N ASP A 139 -11.05 -0.58 -2.83
CA ASP A 139 -10.15 0.53 -2.52
C ASP A 139 -9.68 0.47 -1.06
N SER A 140 -8.44 0.93 -0.82
CA SER A 140 -7.96 1.25 0.52
C SER A 140 -8.75 2.43 1.11
N ASN A 141 -8.62 2.63 2.42
CA ASN A 141 -9.15 3.81 3.09
C ASN A 141 -8.06 4.58 3.86
N PRO A 142 -7.66 5.78 3.41
CA PRO A 142 -8.16 6.48 2.23
C PRO A 142 -7.71 5.80 0.93
N ALA A 143 -8.44 6.07 -0.16
CA ALA A 143 -8.11 5.52 -1.47
C ALA A 143 -6.79 6.11 -1.97
N ILE A 144 -5.87 5.24 -2.41
CA ILE A 144 -4.65 5.66 -3.10
C ILE A 144 -5.00 5.92 -4.56
N PRO A 145 -4.84 7.16 -5.09
CA PRO A 145 -5.19 7.45 -6.46
C PRO A 145 -4.28 6.69 -7.44
N ASP A 146 -4.83 6.38 -8.61
CA ASP A 146 -4.01 6.06 -9.77
C ASP A 146 -3.43 7.36 -10.32
N VAL A 147 -2.12 7.38 -10.52
CA VAL A 147 -1.36 8.54 -10.98
C VAL A 147 -0.69 8.23 -12.30
N THR A 148 -0.58 9.26 -13.15
CA THR A 148 0.01 9.21 -14.48
C THR A 148 1.47 9.64 -14.48
N ALA A 149 1.88 10.52 -13.56
CA ALA A 149 3.28 10.89 -13.42
C ALA A 149 4.08 9.75 -12.77
N THR A 150 5.37 9.69 -13.09
CA THR A 150 6.29 8.76 -12.40
C THR A 150 6.49 9.22 -10.96
N ILE A 151 6.32 8.32 -9.98
CA ILE A 151 6.58 8.63 -8.58
C ILE A 151 8.09 8.84 -8.39
N PRO A 152 8.55 10.01 -7.90
CA PRO A 152 9.96 10.21 -7.60
C PRO A 152 10.41 9.24 -6.49
N PRO A 153 11.62 8.63 -6.60
CA PRO A 153 12.10 7.70 -5.59
C PRO A 153 12.39 8.41 -4.27
N GLN A 154 12.19 7.70 -3.15
CA GLN A 154 12.61 8.17 -1.83
C GLN A 154 14.14 8.14 -1.71
N VAL A 155 14.74 9.27 -1.35
CA VAL A 155 16.20 9.45 -1.17
C VAL A 155 16.59 9.77 0.28
N GLY A 156 15.62 10.10 1.13
CA GLY A 156 15.81 10.38 2.55
C GLY A 156 14.84 9.65 3.45
N ALA A 157 14.68 10.16 4.67
CA ALA A 157 13.64 9.71 5.59
C ALA A 157 12.26 10.17 5.11
N ALA A 158 11.25 9.33 5.31
CA ALA A 158 9.90 9.62 4.84
C ALA A 158 9.37 10.91 5.49
N ALA A 159 8.87 11.83 4.67
CA ALA A 159 8.19 13.03 5.10
C ALA A 159 6.96 13.28 4.21
N THR A 160 5.94 13.89 4.80
CA THR A 160 4.70 14.27 4.13
C THR A 160 4.60 15.77 4.08
N TRP A 161 3.76 16.30 3.20
CA TRP A 161 3.56 17.74 3.12
C TRP A 161 2.09 18.13 2.94
N THR A 162 1.76 19.32 3.42
CA THR A 162 0.48 20.01 3.20
C THR A 162 0.72 21.35 2.53
N LEU A 163 -0.30 21.93 1.91
CA LEU A 163 -0.22 23.31 1.42
C LEU A 163 -0.29 24.29 2.59
N ALA A 164 0.65 25.22 2.66
CA ALA A 164 0.68 26.25 3.70
C ALA A 164 -0.51 27.22 3.59
N ASP A 165 -0.93 27.54 2.37
CA ASP A 165 -2.13 28.33 2.08
C ASP A 165 -2.85 27.75 0.86
N PRO A 166 -3.74 26.76 1.06
CA PRO A 166 -4.47 26.12 -0.03
C PRO A 166 -5.30 27.10 -0.87
N GLY A 167 -5.82 28.17 -0.27
CA GLY A 167 -6.66 29.16 -0.95
C GLY A 167 -5.90 30.06 -1.92
N ARG A 168 -4.57 30.05 -1.87
CA ARG A 168 -3.68 30.80 -2.79
C ARG A 168 -3.21 29.97 -3.98
N VAL A 169 -3.43 28.66 -3.96
CA VAL A 169 -3.05 27.77 -5.06
C VAL A 169 -4.15 27.80 -6.13
N THR A 170 -3.74 28.02 -7.37
CA THR A 170 -4.64 28.09 -8.53
C THR A 170 -4.04 27.32 -9.69
N ALA A 171 -4.83 27.01 -10.71
CA ALA A 171 -4.36 26.43 -11.96
C ALA A 171 -3.24 27.23 -12.64
N THR A 172 -3.11 28.54 -12.37
CA THR A 172 -2.04 29.38 -12.96
C THR A 172 -0.76 29.42 -12.14
N SER A 173 -0.77 28.84 -10.93
CA SER A 173 0.38 28.87 -10.03
C SER A 173 1.53 28.05 -10.62
N THR A 174 2.74 28.61 -10.60
CA THR A 174 4.01 27.89 -10.89
C THR A 174 4.86 27.72 -9.63
N THR A 175 4.36 28.18 -8.50
CA THR A 175 5.02 28.09 -7.19
C THR A 175 3.99 27.75 -6.14
N VAL A 176 4.32 26.80 -5.29
CA VAL A 176 3.49 26.43 -4.14
C VAL A 176 4.33 26.44 -2.88
N THR A 177 3.72 26.88 -1.78
CA THR A 177 4.33 26.85 -0.47
C THR A 177 3.75 25.68 0.30
N ILE A 178 4.61 24.80 0.77
CA ILE A 178 4.22 23.59 1.51
C ILE A 178 4.81 23.59 2.91
N GLU A 179 4.13 22.93 3.82
CA GLU A 179 4.59 22.62 5.17
C GLU A 179 4.93 21.14 5.23
N VAL A 180 6.20 20.84 5.51
CA VAL A 180 6.76 19.48 5.47
C VAL A 180 6.92 18.97 6.88
N THR A 181 6.49 17.74 7.13
CA THR A 181 6.64 17.07 8.41
C THR A 181 7.21 15.68 8.20
N ARG A 182 8.29 15.35 8.93
CA ARG A 182 8.85 13.99 8.97
C ARG A 182 7.79 13.02 9.51
N ALA A 183 7.62 11.88 8.82
CA ALA A 183 6.67 10.85 9.21
C ALA A 183 7.19 9.97 10.36
N GLU A 184 8.50 9.71 10.41
CA GLU A 184 9.15 8.92 11.45
C GLU A 184 9.15 9.61 12.83
N CYS A 185 9.20 8.82 13.89
CA CYS A 185 9.36 9.34 15.25
C CYS A 185 10.70 10.07 15.38
N SER A 186 10.66 11.33 15.80
CA SER A 186 11.84 12.21 15.85
C SER A 186 11.74 13.24 16.98
N SER A 187 11.11 12.82 18.06
CA SER A 187 11.02 13.60 19.28
C SER A 187 10.58 15.05 19.14
N GLY A 188 9.66 15.33 18.21
CA GLY A 188 9.13 16.68 17.99
C GLY A 188 9.83 17.46 16.89
N VAL A 189 10.81 16.87 16.20
CA VAL A 189 11.69 17.60 15.28
C VAL A 189 11.66 16.96 13.89
N THR A 190 11.27 17.69 12.86
CA THR A 190 11.31 17.24 11.47
C THR A 190 12.75 17.21 10.93
N GLY A 191 13.55 18.21 11.31
CA GLY A 191 14.95 18.34 10.91
C GLY A 191 15.14 19.01 9.56
N ALA A 192 16.32 18.82 8.96
CA ALA A 192 16.62 19.35 7.64
C ALA A 192 15.81 18.63 6.56
N ILE A 193 15.42 19.37 5.53
CA ILE A 193 14.59 18.88 4.42
C ILE A 193 15.40 18.88 3.13
N ALA A 194 15.36 17.75 2.41
CA ALA A 194 16.02 17.62 1.12
C ALA A 194 15.31 18.47 0.04
N GLN A 195 16.00 18.70 -1.08
CA GLN A 195 15.38 19.38 -2.22
C GLN A 195 14.18 18.58 -2.75
N PRO A 196 13.08 19.25 -3.15
CA PRO A 196 11.89 18.55 -3.59
C PRO A 196 12.14 17.91 -4.96
N ALA A 197 11.70 16.66 -5.12
CA ALA A 197 11.66 16.00 -6.41
C ALA A 197 10.24 16.10 -6.98
N VAL A 198 10.12 16.68 -8.17
CA VAL A 198 8.83 16.95 -8.81
C VAL A 198 8.75 16.17 -10.12
N SER A 199 7.64 15.47 -10.31
CA SER A 199 7.30 14.77 -11.53
C SER A 199 5.99 15.31 -12.07
N LEU A 200 5.98 15.73 -13.34
CA LEU A 200 4.81 16.29 -14.00
C LEU A 200 4.17 15.25 -14.90
N GLY A 201 2.92 14.92 -14.61
CA GLY A 201 2.05 14.09 -15.43
C GLY A 201 1.03 14.93 -16.20
N ILE A 202 0.13 14.22 -16.87
CA ILE A 202 -0.98 14.82 -17.61
C ILE A 202 -2.13 15.22 -16.69
N ASP A 203 -2.41 14.41 -15.67
CA ASP A 203 -3.54 14.57 -14.75
C ASP A 203 -3.08 14.94 -13.32
N ASP A 204 -1.79 14.75 -13.03
CA ASP A 204 -1.22 14.90 -11.69
C ASP A 204 0.20 15.48 -11.71
N ILE A 205 0.54 16.14 -10.62
CA ILE A 205 1.88 16.62 -10.30
C ILE A 205 2.27 15.97 -8.98
N ILE A 206 3.23 15.06 -9.04
CA ILE A 206 3.71 14.35 -7.86
C ILE A 206 4.89 15.11 -7.29
N ILE A 207 4.75 15.53 -6.03
CA ILE A 207 5.80 16.20 -5.28
C ILE A 207 6.26 15.26 -4.18
N ARG A 208 7.53 14.87 -4.24
CA ARG A 208 8.21 14.18 -3.15
C ARG A 208 9.09 15.16 -2.40
N VAL A 209 8.98 15.11 -1.08
CA VAL A 209 9.90 15.79 -0.17
C VAL A 209 10.29 14.79 0.92
N ASP A 210 11.58 14.62 1.12
CA ASP A 210 12.11 13.73 2.16
C ASP A 210 12.87 14.57 3.19
N ALA A 211 12.89 14.11 4.44
CA ALA A 211 13.75 14.68 5.48
C ALA A 211 15.16 14.07 5.40
N GLU A 212 16.19 14.86 5.69
CA GLU A 212 17.55 14.32 5.81
C GLU A 212 17.67 13.40 7.02
N PRO A 213 18.50 12.34 7.01
CA PRO A 213 18.68 11.48 8.18
C PRO A 213 19.03 12.27 9.45
N LEU A 214 18.45 11.89 10.59
CA LEU A 214 18.80 12.51 11.87
C LEU A 214 20.23 12.13 12.28
N PRO A 215 20.97 13.04 12.92
CA PRO A 215 22.26 12.69 13.51
C PRO A 215 22.06 11.85 14.79
N GLY A 216 22.80 10.75 14.89
CA GLY A 216 22.82 9.89 16.08
C GLY A 216 21.78 8.76 16.04
N ASN A 217 21.89 7.84 17.01
CA ASN A 217 21.06 6.64 17.11
C ASN A 217 20.23 6.64 18.40
N GLU A 218 19.98 7.82 18.97
CA GLU A 218 19.22 7.93 20.22
C GLU A 218 17.77 7.51 19.98
N PRO A 219 17.15 6.76 20.92
CA PRO A 219 15.74 6.42 20.84
C PRO A 219 14.87 7.66 20.69
N GLN A 220 13.95 7.64 19.72
CA GLN A 220 13.02 8.72 19.46
C GLN A 220 11.62 8.39 19.98
N ASN A 221 10.88 9.40 20.43
CA ASN A 221 9.47 9.26 20.77
C ASN A 221 8.54 9.82 19.68
N CYS A 222 7.26 9.41 19.72
CA CYS A 222 6.29 9.55 18.64
C CYS A 222 5.13 10.52 18.98
N GLN A 223 5.43 11.70 19.52
CA GLN A 223 4.44 12.76 19.83
C GLN A 223 4.03 13.62 18.62
N GLY A 224 4.47 13.25 17.42
CA GLY A 224 4.43 14.12 16.23
C GLY A 224 5.63 15.06 16.17
N ASN A 225 5.89 15.60 14.98
CA ASN A 225 7.02 16.49 14.69
C ASN A 225 6.52 17.88 14.29
N ASP A 226 7.36 18.90 14.43
CA ASP A 226 7.10 20.23 13.89
C ASP A 226 7.01 20.25 12.35
N SER A 227 6.54 21.35 11.77
CA SER A 227 6.46 21.53 10.32
C SER A 227 7.50 22.53 9.84
N VAL A 228 8.19 22.21 8.74
CA VAL A 228 9.16 23.08 8.07
C VAL A 228 8.55 23.59 6.77
N GLN A 229 8.45 24.91 6.64
CA GLN A 229 7.91 25.53 5.43
C GLN A 229 8.96 25.57 4.31
N MET A 230 8.57 25.20 3.09
CA MET A 230 9.41 25.34 1.89
C MET A 230 8.59 25.76 0.67
N THR A 231 9.28 26.37 -0.30
CA THR A 231 8.68 26.73 -1.59
C THR A 231 9.10 25.74 -2.66
N VAL A 232 8.14 25.15 -3.35
CA VAL A 232 8.36 24.30 -4.52
C VAL A 232 8.09 25.12 -5.78
N SER A 233 9.07 25.13 -6.69
CA SER A 233 8.91 25.75 -8.01
C SER A 233 8.62 24.69 -9.06
N LEU A 234 7.59 24.93 -9.85
CA LEU A 234 7.17 24.12 -10.99
C LEU A 234 7.67 24.80 -12.27
N HIS A 235 8.09 24.00 -13.26
CA HIS A 235 8.57 24.56 -14.53
C HIS A 235 7.42 25.01 -15.46
N GLU A 236 6.18 24.68 -15.12
CA GLU A 236 4.96 25.06 -15.83
C GLU A 236 3.80 25.22 -14.83
N PRO A 237 2.71 25.92 -15.20
CA PRO A 237 1.55 26.11 -14.32
C PRO A 237 0.87 24.80 -13.95
N ILE A 238 0.23 24.73 -12.78
CA ILE A 238 -0.48 23.52 -12.32
C ILE A 238 -1.53 23.06 -13.35
N GLY A 239 -2.28 23.98 -13.96
CA GLY A 239 -3.33 23.66 -14.91
C GLY A 239 -4.47 22.89 -14.26
N ASP A 240 -4.99 21.89 -14.97
CA ASP A 240 -6.10 21.03 -14.52
C ASP A 240 -5.63 19.82 -13.69
N ARG A 241 -4.39 19.84 -13.18
CA ARG A 241 -3.74 18.68 -12.53
C ARG A 241 -3.87 18.71 -11.02
N ALA A 242 -4.01 17.54 -10.41
CA ALA A 242 -3.94 17.40 -8.96
C ALA A 242 -2.50 17.59 -8.45
N LEU A 243 -2.33 18.17 -7.26
CA LEU A 243 -1.06 18.11 -6.53
C LEU A 243 -1.09 16.92 -5.58
N VAL A 244 -0.10 16.05 -5.70
CA VAL A 244 -0.09 14.75 -5.02
C VAL A 244 1.17 14.59 -4.18
N ASP A 245 0.98 14.25 -2.91
CA ASP A 245 2.06 13.92 -1.98
C ASP A 245 2.56 12.50 -2.24
N ALA A 246 3.78 12.38 -2.77
CA ALA A 246 4.38 11.10 -3.13
C ALA A 246 4.48 10.12 -1.95
N ALA A 247 4.68 10.63 -0.74
CA ALA A 247 4.83 9.79 0.46
C ALA A 247 3.50 9.11 0.86
N CYS A 248 2.37 9.64 0.38
CA CYS A 248 1.06 9.05 0.57
C CYS A 248 0.59 8.15 -0.58
N LEU A 249 1.42 7.97 -1.62
CA LEU A 249 1.17 6.99 -2.69
C LEU A 249 1.80 5.63 -2.40
N GLU A 250 3.00 5.66 -1.80
CA GLU A 250 3.79 4.46 -1.49
C GLU A 250 4.79 4.74 -0.36
N GLY A 251 5.26 3.67 0.28
CA GLY A 251 6.28 3.71 1.32
C GLY A 251 5.73 3.85 2.75
N PRO A 252 6.60 4.15 3.73
CA PRO A 252 6.26 4.07 5.15
C PRO A 252 5.20 5.09 5.60
N ALA A 253 5.11 6.24 4.93
CA ALA A 253 4.21 7.31 5.35
C ALA A 253 2.73 7.03 5.05
N VAL A 254 2.40 6.18 4.07
CA VAL A 254 1.02 5.84 3.68
C VAL A 254 0.16 5.41 4.87
N ARG A 255 0.79 4.72 5.84
CA ARG A 255 0.12 4.16 7.03
C ARG A 255 0.00 5.12 8.19
N THR A 256 0.55 6.32 8.06
CA THR A 256 0.55 7.31 9.12
C THR A 256 -0.69 8.20 9.04
N SER A 257 -1.04 8.85 10.16
CA SER A 257 -2.15 9.80 10.20
C SER A 257 -1.97 10.98 9.24
N PHE A 258 -0.74 11.28 8.81
CA PHE A 258 -0.43 12.32 7.83
C PHE A 258 -1.05 12.05 6.44
N CYS A 259 -1.30 10.78 6.11
CA CYS A 259 -1.94 10.37 4.88
C CYS A 259 -3.45 10.07 5.06
N GLY A 260 -4.02 10.33 6.24
CA GLY A 260 -5.42 9.98 6.56
C GLY A 260 -6.48 10.69 5.71
N THR A 261 -6.14 11.80 5.04
CA THR A 261 -7.01 12.50 4.07
C THR A 261 -6.71 12.12 2.62
N GLY A 262 -5.80 11.18 2.37
CA GLY A 262 -5.36 10.75 1.05
C GLY A 262 -4.15 11.53 0.52
N ALA A 263 -3.63 11.07 -0.63
CA ALA A 263 -2.43 11.62 -1.26
C ALA A 263 -2.67 12.94 -2.02
N ILE A 264 -3.89 13.19 -2.50
CA ILE A 264 -4.23 14.43 -3.21
C ILE A 264 -4.32 15.57 -2.19
N ARG A 265 -3.45 16.56 -2.33
CA ARG A 265 -3.41 17.75 -1.46
C ARG A 265 -4.11 18.96 -2.07
N TRP A 266 -4.34 18.94 -3.38
CA TRP A 266 -5.08 19.96 -4.10
C TRP A 266 -5.60 19.43 -5.44
N SER A 267 -6.75 19.92 -5.85
CA SER A 267 -7.32 19.73 -7.19
C SER A 267 -8.00 21.05 -7.63
N PRO A 268 -8.11 21.31 -8.95
CA PRO A 268 -8.80 22.48 -9.49
C PRO A 268 -10.29 22.57 -9.12
#